data_AF-A0A957KVP3-F1
#
_entry.id   AF-A0A957KVP3-F1
#
_cell.length_a   1.000
_cell.length_b   1.000
_cell.length_c   1.000
_cell.angle_alpha   90.00
_cell.angle_beta   90.00
_cell.angle_gamma   90.00
#
_symmetry.space_group_name_H-M   'P 1'
#
loop_
_entity.id
_entity.type
_entity.pdbx_description
1 polymer ?
#
loop_
_entity_poly.entity_id
_entity_poly.type
_entity_poly.pdbx_seq_one_letter_code
_entity_poly.pdbx_strand_id
1 'polypeptide(L)'
;MQIRIECTVPELAGNWVDLSDVWTRRETTDFYTAAIAGNDEVTFPLLQNKLTAVHLHLADGTPVTDVALLFERFDDLDVRLARWLATNIMDALQRMLALGEAQRRLLFDGVEIAARKKTQTPGAT
;
A
#
# COMPACT_ATOMS: atom_id res chain seq x y z
N MET A 1 11.05 2.73 -4.86
CA MET A 1 11.01 3.74 -3.79
C MET A 1 10.14 3.14 -2.68
N GLN A 2 9.97 3.76 -1.52
CA GLN A 2 9.27 3.12 -0.39
C GLN A 2 8.27 4.05 0.27
N ILE A 3 7.20 3.48 0.80
CA ILE A 3 6.15 4.15 1.54
C ILE A 3 6.31 3.77 3.01
N ARG A 4 6.67 4.78 3.81
CA ARG A 4 6.73 4.66 5.27
C ARG A 4 5.31 4.70 5.85
N ILE A 5 4.98 3.72 6.68
CA ILE A 5 3.72 3.64 7.40
C ILE A 5 4.01 3.60 8.90
N GLU A 6 3.71 4.69 9.59
CA GLU A 6 3.88 4.85 11.04
C GLU A 6 2.61 4.40 11.79
N CYS A 7 2.78 3.72 12.92
CA CYS A 7 1.65 3.31 13.74
C CYS A 7 1.02 4.52 14.44
N THR A 8 -0.29 4.68 14.24
CA THR A 8 -1.07 5.79 14.78
C THR A 8 -1.83 5.42 16.04
N VAL A 9 -1.75 4.18 16.49
CA VAL A 9 -2.35 3.74 17.76
C VAL A 9 -1.49 4.29 18.90
N PRO A 10 -2.02 5.15 19.80
CA PRO A 10 -1.20 5.89 20.77
C PRO A 10 -0.35 4.99 21.68
N GLU A 11 -0.91 3.89 22.16
CA GLU A 11 -0.26 2.89 23.03
C GLU A 11 0.82 2.06 22.30
N LEU A 12 0.84 2.11 20.97
CA LEU A 12 1.73 1.35 20.10
C LEU A 12 2.55 2.29 19.20
N ALA A 13 2.70 3.56 19.62
CA ALA A 13 3.50 4.53 18.91
C ALA A 13 4.97 4.05 18.79
N GLY A 14 5.63 4.42 17.68
CA GLY A 14 6.99 4.00 17.39
C GLY A 14 7.10 2.69 16.60
N ASN A 15 6.01 1.96 16.44
CA ASN A 15 5.93 0.84 15.49
C ASN A 15 5.75 1.36 14.06
N TRP A 16 6.43 0.76 13.09
CA TRP A 16 6.35 1.17 11.69
C TRP A 16 6.72 0.05 10.72
N VAL A 17 6.31 0.21 9.46
CA VAL A 17 6.76 -0.61 8.33
C VAL A 17 7.09 0.26 7.12
N ASP A 18 8.04 -0.19 6.29
CA ASP A 18 8.29 0.35 4.96
C ASP A 18 7.75 -0.63 3.91
N LEU A 19 6.91 -0.10 3.02
CA LEU A 19 6.26 -0.85 1.94
C LEU A 19 6.87 -0.45 0.59
N SER A 20 7.18 -1.42 -0.25
CA SER A 20 7.56 -1.18 -1.65
C SER A 20 6.44 -0.49 -2.41
N ASP A 21 6.78 0.54 -3.18
CA ASP A 21 5.86 1.22 -4.09
C ASP A 21 5.74 0.54 -5.46
N VAL A 22 6.49 -0.54 -5.68
CA VAL A 22 6.49 -1.28 -6.94
C VAL A 22 5.54 -2.48 -6.83
N TRP A 23 4.38 -2.33 -7.46
CA TRP A 23 3.34 -3.36 -7.52
C TRP A 23 2.91 -3.61 -8.95
N THR A 24 2.81 -4.87 -9.33
CA THR A 24 2.16 -5.29 -10.55
C THR A 24 0.65 -5.40 -10.34
N ARG A 25 -0.10 -5.34 -11.44
CA ARG A 25 -1.56 -5.54 -11.40
C ARG A 25 -1.93 -6.92 -10.84
N ARG A 26 -1.14 -7.96 -11.19
CA ARG A 26 -1.34 -9.33 -10.70
C ARG A 26 -1.17 -9.40 -9.19
N GLU A 27 -0.05 -8.92 -8.65
CA GLU A 27 0.20 -8.93 -7.19
C GLU A 27 -0.88 -8.17 -6.42
N THR A 28 -1.36 -7.05 -6.97
CA THR A 28 -2.46 -6.30 -6.35
C THR A 28 -3.74 -7.14 -6.27
N THR A 29 -4.12 -7.81 -7.37
CA THR A 29 -5.30 -8.68 -7.42
C THR A 29 -5.16 -9.88 -6.49
N ASP A 30 -3.99 -10.52 -6.49
CA ASP A 30 -3.70 -11.69 -5.64
C ASP A 30 -3.80 -11.30 -4.16
N PHE A 31 -3.20 -10.16 -3.78
CA PHE A 31 -3.27 -9.66 -2.40
C PHE A 31 -4.70 -9.36 -1.94
N TYR A 32 -5.50 -8.63 -2.71
CA TYR A 32 -6.89 -8.35 -2.33
C TYR A 32 -7.72 -9.63 -2.21
N THR A 33 -7.56 -10.55 -3.15
CA THR A 33 -8.31 -11.81 -3.16
C THR A 33 -7.94 -12.67 -1.96
N ALA A 34 -6.64 -12.82 -1.68
CA ALA A 34 -6.14 -13.61 -0.57
C ALA A 34 -6.54 -13.01 0.79
N ALA A 35 -6.41 -11.70 0.96
CA ALA A 35 -6.74 -11.02 2.21
C ALA A 35 -8.25 -11.11 2.54
N ILE A 36 -9.13 -11.00 1.54
CA ILE A 36 -10.59 -11.18 1.75
C ILE A 36 -10.92 -12.63 2.11
N ALA A 37 -10.23 -13.59 1.52
CA ALA A 37 -10.41 -15.01 1.78
C ALA A 37 -9.77 -15.48 3.10
N GLY A 38 -8.99 -14.64 3.79
CA GLY A 38 -8.18 -15.06 4.94
C GLY A 38 -7.13 -16.11 4.57
N ASN A 39 -6.58 -16.05 3.35
CA ASN A 39 -5.59 -16.98 2.87
C ASN A 39 -4.16 -16.47 3.15
N ASP A 40 -3.64 -16.82 4.32
CA ASP A 40 -2.31 -16.40 4.76
C ASP A 40 -1.18 -17.07 3.97
N GLU A 41 -1.39 -18.27 3.41
CA GLU A 41 -0.41 -18.95 2.55
C GLU A 41 -0.06 -18.15 1.28
N VAL A 42 -0.97 -17.28 0.83
CA VAL A 42 -0.73 -16.34 -0.28
C VAL A 42 -0.39 -14.95 0.24
N THR A 43 -1.09 -14.48 1.27
CA THR A 43 -0.94 -13.13 1.79
C THR A 43 0.45 -12.90 2.38
N PHE A 44 0.95 -13.83 3.20
CA PHE A 44 2.20 -13.63 3.93
C PHE A 44 3.42 -13.65 3.02
N PRO A 45 3.61 -14.62 2.10
CA PRO A 45 4.75 -14.58 1.18
C PRO A 45 4.75 -13.34 0.28
N LEU A 46 3.57 -12.88 -0.15
CA LEU A 46 3.47 -11.66 -0.94
C LEU A 46 3.91 -10.45 -0.10
N LEU A 47 3.40 -10.30 1.13
CA LEU A 47 3.77 -9.20 2.00
C LEU A 47 5.23 -9.26 2.43
N GLN A 48 5.79 -10.44 2.67
CA GLN A 48 7.21 -10.62 2.97
C GLN A 48 8.09 -10.10 1.84
N ASN A 49 7.67 -10.24 0.59
CA ASN A 49 8.36 -9.67 -0.56
C ASN A 49 8.14 -8.16 -0.76
N LYS A 50 7.04 -7.61 -0.21
CA LYS A 50 6.65 -6.21 -0.39
C LYS A 50 7.06 -5.30 0.76
N LEU A 51 7.25 -5.83 1.96
CA LEU A 51 7.81 -5.09 3.08
C LEU A 51 9.33 -5.03 2.93
N THR A 52 9.89 -3.81 2.93
CA THR A 52 11.33 -3.59 2.76
C THR A 52 12.05 -3.36 4.08
N ALA A 53 11.33 -2.94 5.12
CA ALA A 53 11.82 -2.84 6.49
C ALA A 53 10.64 -2.84 7.47
N VAL A 54 10.90 -3.28 8.70
CA VAL A 54 9.92 -3.28 9.78
C VAL A 54 10.58 -2.85 11.09
N HIS A 55 9.79 -2.29 11.99
CA HIS A 55 10.14 -2.09 13.38
C HIS A 55 8.87 -2.21 14.18
N LEU A 56 8.62 -3.40 14.69
CA LEU A 56 7.41 -3.74 15.42
C LEU A 56 7.79 -4.30 16.78
N HIS A 57 6.93 -4.18 17.77
CA HIS A 57 7.06 -4.85 19.06
C HIS A 57 5.96 -5.89 19.18
N LEU A 58 6.33 -7.12 19.52
CA LEU A 58 5.39 -8.18 19.87
C LEU A 58 4.63 -7.80 21.15
N ALA A 59 3.58 -8.57 21.48
CA ALA A 59 2.79 -8.33 22.69
C ALA A 59 3.62 -8.39 23.99
N ASP A 60 4.73 -9.14 23.99
CA ASP A 60 5.67 -9.24 25.11
C ASP A 60 6.75 -8.14 25.12
N GLY A 61 6.72 -7.21 24.16
CA GLY A 61 7.70 -6.14 23.99
C GLY A 61 8.95 -6.53 23.21
N THR A 62 9.06 -7.76 22.72
CA THR A 62 10.18 -8.18 21.88
C THR A 62 10.21 -7.38 20.57
N PRO A 63 11.33 -6.72 20.23
CA PRO A 63 11.42 -6.00 18.97
C PRO A 63 11.62 -6.95 17.79
N VAL A 64 10.89 -6.67 16.71
CA VAL A 64 10.97 -7.34 15.41
C VAL A 64 11.42 -6.31 14.39
N THR A 65 12.65 -6.46 13.91
CA THR A 65 13.28 -5.58 12.90
C THR A 65 13.62 -6.30 11.60
N ASP A 66 13.30 -7.58 11.53
CA ASP A 66 13.46 -8.43 10.34
C ASP A 66 12.08 -8.83 9.80
N VAL A 67 11.94 -8.77 8.47
CA VAL A 67 10.66 -9.03 7.80
C VAL A 67 10.30 -10.51 7.84
N ALA A 68 11.27 -11.42 7.68
CA ALA A 68 10.98 -12.85 7.74
C ALA A 68 10.52 -13.23 9.16
N LEU A 69 11.19 -12.70 10.18
CA LEU A 69 10.84 -12.90 11.58
C LEU A 69 9.42 -12.40 11.90
N LEU A 70 8.98 -11.28 11.30
CA LEU A 70 7.60 -10.79 11.45
C LEU A 70 6.58 -11.87 11.06
N PHE A 71 6.77 -12.54 9.93
CA PHE A 71 5.82 -13.56 9.45
C PHE A 71 5.94 -14.88 10.20
N GLU A 72 7.13 -15.23 10.71
CA GLU A 72 7.30 -16.38 11.62
C GLU A 72 6.60 -16.17 12.98
N ARG A 73 6.50 -14.92 13.42
CA ARG A 73 5.99 -14.53 14.76
C ARG A 73 4.71 -13.70 14.66
N PHE A 74 3.98 -13.79 13.55
CA PHE A 74 2.84 -12.92 13.28
C PHE A 74 1.74 -13.07 14.34
N ASP A 75 1.51 -14.29 14.81
CA ASP A 75 0.51 -14.61 15.84
C ASP A 75 0.85 -14.04 17.23
N ASP A 76 2.11 -13.61 17.45
CA ASP A 76 2.54 -13.01 18.71
C ASP A 76 2.36 -11.48 18.75
N LEU A 77 1.83 -10.88 17.67
CA LEU A 77 1.53 -9.46 17.63
C LEU A 77 0.34 -9.12 18.55
N ASP A 78 0.38 -7.92 19.15
CA ASP A 78 -0.84 -7.31 19.69
C ASP A 78 -1.90 -7.25 18.59
N VAL A 79 -3.12 -7.73 18.87
CA VAL A 79 -4.22 -7.78 17.89
C VAL A 79 -4.53 -6.41 17.25
N ARG A 80 -4.32 -5.31 17.99
CA ARG A 80 -4.48 -3.94 17.49
C ARG A 80 -3.37 -3.60 16.49
N LEU A 81 -2.15 -4.07 16.73
CA LEU A 81 -1.02 -3.90 15.81
C LEU A 81 -1.21 -4.73 14.54
N ALA A 82 -1.62 -6.00 14.67
CA ALA A 82 -1.94 -6.86 13.53
C ALA A 82 -3.06 -6.25 12.65
N ARG A 83 -4.14 -5.75 13.29
CA ARG A 83 -5.22 -5.06 12.59
C ARG A 83 -4.76 -3.77 11.91
N TRP A 84 -3.92 -2.98 12.60
CA TRP A 84 -3.32 -1.76 12.05
C TRP A 84 -2.51 -2.07 10.79
N LEU A 85 -1.63 -3.08 10.85
CA LEU A 85 -0.76 -3.47 9.75
C LEU A 85 -1.57 -3.85 8.50
N ALA A 86 -2.55 -4.75 8.66
CA ALA A 86 -3.40 -5.20 7.57
C ALA A 86 -4.18 -4.03 6.92
N THR A 87 -4.72 -3.13 7.75
CA THR A 87 -5.53 -2.00 7.26
C THR A 87 -4.67 -0.96 6.54
N ASN A 88 -3.51 -0.61 7.10
CA ASN A 88 -2.70 0.47 6.54
C ASN A 88 -1.93 0.05 5.28
N ILE A 89 -1.58 -1.23 5.13
CA ILE A 89 -1.04 -1.74 3.85
C ILE A 89 -2.10 -1.63 2.74
N MET A 90 -3.36 -2.01 3.04
CA MET A 90 -4.47 -1.84 2.09
C MET A 90 -4.68 -0.38 1.71
N ASP A 91 -4.68 0.52 2.70
CA ASP A 91 -4.83 1.96 2.45
C ASP A 91 -3.68 2.53 1.61
N ALA A 92 -2.44 2.13 1.88
CA ALA A 92 -1.28 2.53 1.10
C ALA A 92 -1.41 2.08 -0.37
N LEU A 93 -1.85 0.84 -0.60
CA LEU A 93 -2.09 0.30 -1.93
C LEU A 93 -3.21 1.06 -2.67
N GLN A 94 -4.32 1.36 -2.01
CA GLN A 94 -5.40 2.14 -2.60
C GLN A 94 -4.94 3.56 -2.97
N ARG A 95 -4.17 4.22 -2.11
CA ARG A 95 -3.62 5.56 -2.39
C ARG A 95 -2.69 5.54 -3.61
N MET A 96 -1.84 4.52 -3.75
CA MET A 96 -1.00 4.35 -4.93
C MET A 96 -1.82 4.24 -6.21
N LEU A 97 -2.86 3.39 -6.20
CA LEU A 97 -3.74 3.20 -7.36
C LEU A 97 -4.52 4.48 -7.70
N ALA A 98 -5.00 5.21 -6.69
CA ALA A 98 -5.71 6.46 -6.89
C ALA A 98 -4.81 7.57 -7.48
N LEU A 99 -3.54 7.64 -7.08
CA LEU A 99 -2.57 8.57 -7.68
C LEU A 99 -2.35 8.27 -9.16
N GLY A 100 -2.25 6.99 -9.53
CA GLY A 100 -2.18 6.57 -10.93
C GLY A 100 -3.41 7.01 -11.74
N GLU A 101 -4.60 6.85 -11.17
CA GLU A 101 -5.86 7.28 -11.82
C GLU A 101 -5.94 8.81 -11.96
N ALA A 102 -5.54 9.56 -10.93
CA ALA A 102 -5.50 11.02 -10.98
C ALA A 102 -4.51 11.53 -12.05
N GLN A 103 -3.33 10.93 -12.14
CA GLN A 103 -2.35 11.24 -13.18
C GLN A 103 -2.88 10.88 -14.58
N ARG A 104 -3.50 9.70 -14.73
CA ARG A 104 -4.15 9.28 -15.97
C ARG A 104 -5.17 10.31 -16.43
N ARG A 105 -6.07 10.72 -15.53
CA ARG A 105 -7.08 11.73 -15.82
C ARG A 105 -6.46 13.06 -16.28
N LEU A 106 -5.42 13.55 -15.59
CA LEU A 106 -4.73 14.79 -16.00
C LEU A 106 -4.13 14.70 -17.41
N LEU A 107 -3.55 13.55 -17.77
CA LEU A 107 -2.94 13.35 -19.09
C LEU A 107 -4.00 13.28 -20.20
N PHE A 108 -5.09 12.54 -20.00
CA PHE A 108 -6.12 12.37 -21.04
C PHE A 108 -7.06 13.57 -21.12
N ASP A 109 -7.53 14.13 -19.99
CA ASP A 109 -8.37 15.33 -19.98
C ASP A 109 -7.60 16.53 -20.58
N GLY A 110 -6.30 16.65 -20.27
CA GLY A 110 -5.44 17.69 -20.85
C GLY A 110 -5.27 17.58 -22.37
N VAL A 111 -5.15 16.36 -22.89
CA VAL A 111 -5.09 16.09 -24.33
C VAL A 111 -6.43 16.39 -25.01
N GLU A 112 -7.57 16.02 -24.41
CA GLU A 112 -8.90 16.35 -24.96
C GLU A 112 -9.18 17.85 -24.98
N ILE A 113 -8.83 18.57 -23.90
CA ILE A 113 -8.97 20.04 -23.84
C ILE A 113 -8.09 20.71 -24.90
N ALA A 114 -6.84 20.25 -25.07
CA ALA A 114 -5.94 20.76 -26.11
C ALA A 114 -6.44 20.45 -27.53
N ALA A 115 -7.04 19.28 -27.75
CA ALA A 115 -7.63 18.90 -29.04
C ALA A 115 -8.85 19.77 -29.38
N ARG A 116 -9.78 19.98 -28.44
CA ARG A 116 -10.95 20.88 -28.64
C ARG A 116 -10.55 22.32 -28.93
N LYS A 117 -9.47 22.81 -28.32
CA LYS A 117 -8.97 24.18 -28.56
C LYS A 117 -8.38 24.37 -29.96
N LYS A 118 -7.86 23.31 -30.60
CA LYS A 118 -7.37 23.36 -31.99
C LYS A 118 -8.51 23.38 -33.03
N THR A 119 -9.65 22.75 -32.73
CA THR A 119 -10.80 22.72 -33.64
C THR A 119 -11.63 24.01 -33.64
N GLN A 120 -11.52 24.84 -32.58
CA GLN A 120 -12.06 26.20 -32.55
C GLN A 120 -11.00 27.21 -33.05
N THR A 121 -10.69 27.18 -34.34
CA THR A 121 -10.12 28.37 -34.99
C THR A 121 -11.31 29.26 -35.42
N PRO A 122 -11.43 30.51 -34.94
CA PRO A 122 -12.51 31.39 -35.39
C PRO A 122 -12.28 31.71 -36.87
N GLY A 123 -13.28 31.43 -37.71
CA GLY A 123 -13.31 31.98 -39.06
C GLY A 123 -13.30 33.50 -38.98
N ALA A 124 -12.19 34.11 -39.40
CA ALA A 124 -12.09 35.55 -39.56
C ALA A 124 -13.11 36.01 -40.61
N THR A 125 -13.90 37.01 -40.24
CA THR A 125 -14.84 37.72 -41.11
C THR A 125 -14.09 38.77 -41.92
#